data_AF-A0A2V6XBG2-F1
#
_entry.id   AF-A0A2V6XBG2-F1
#
_cell.length_a   1.000
_cell.length_b   1.000
_cell.length_c   1.000
_cell.angle_alpha   90.00
_cell.angle_beta   90.00
_cell.angle_gamma   90.00
#
_symmetry.space_group_name_H-M   'P 1'
#
loop_
_entity.id
_entity.type
_entity.pdbx_description
1 polymer ?
#
loop_
_entity_poly.entity_id
_entity_poly.type
_entity_poly.pdbx_seq_one_letter_code
_entity_poly.pdbx_strand_id
1 'polypeptide(L)'
;MARRHPLFIACAILLGLWVVRPAAASEPADQLKAAVDQVIKILEDPSLKASGKGEVRREAIRRVTDALFDWEETARQSLGPHWRQRTDAERRQ
;
A
#
# COMPACT_ATOMS: atom_id res chain seq x y z
N MET A 1 -1.49 -32.72 -50.47
CA MET A 1 -1.69 -32.72 -49.00
C MET A 1 -1.36 -31.34 -48.46
N ALA A 2 -2.33 -30.42 -48.43
CA ALA A 2 -2.08 -29.03 -48.02
C ALA A 2 -2.79 -28.70 -46.70
N ARG A 3 -1.97 -28.39 -45.69
CA ARG A 3 -2.19 -27.44 -44.58
C ARG A 3 -3.58 -27.46 -43.91
N ARG A 4 -3.76 -28.39 -42.95
CA ARG A 4 -4.84 -28.34 -41.94
C ARG A 4 -4.48 -27.50 -40.69
N HIS A 5 -3.23 -27.06 -40.57
CA HIS A 5 -2.72 -26.31 -39.41
C HIS A 5 -3.18 -24.85 -39.24
N PRO A 6 -3.55 -24.05 -40.28
CA PRO A 6 -3.82 -22.64 -40.07
C PRO A 6 -5.09 -22.40 -39.24
N LEU A 7 -6.06 -23.31 -39.34
CA LEU A 7 -7.31 -23.24 -38.56
C LEU A 7 -7.06 -23.51 -37.07
N PHE A 8 -6.18 -24.48 -36.75
CA PHE A 8 -5.80 -24.78 -35.38
C PHE A 8 -5.02 -23.64 -34.73
N ILE A 9 -4.14 -22.98 -35.49
CA ILE A 9 -3.39 -21.80 -35.02
C ILE A 9 -4.35 -20.64 -34.77
N ALA A 10 -5.30 -20.39 -35.68
CA ALA A 10 -6.31 -19.35 -35.50
C ALA A 10 -7.21 -19.61 -34.28
N CYS A 11 -7.65 -20.86 -34.07
CA CYS A 11 -8.40 -21.25 -32.88
C CYS A 11 -7.58 -21.10 -31.59
N ALA A 12 -6.29 -21.45 -31.60
CA ALA A 12 -5.41 -21.29 -30.44
C ALA A 12 -5.19 -19.81 -30.09
N ILE A 13 -5.06 -18.93 -31.09
CA ILE A 13 -4.94 -17.48 -30.88
C ILE A 13 -6.24 -16.90 -30.33
N LEU A 14 -7.39 -17.26 -30.92
CA LEU A 14 -8.71 -16.85 -30.43
C LEU A 14 -8.97 -17.32 -29.00
N LEU A 15 -8.56 -18.55 -28.66
CA LEU A 15 -8.71 -19.09 -27.31
C LEU A 15 -7.76 -18.40 -26.32
N GLY A 16 -6.54 -18.07 -26.74
CA GLY A 16 -5.57 -17.33 -25.91
C GLY A 16 -6.03 -15.91 -25.56
N LEU A 17 -6.72 -15.24 -26.49
CA LEU A 17 -7.32 -13.91 -26.26
C LEU A 17 -8.46 -13.94 -25.23
N TRP A 18 -9.16 -15.08 -25.10
CA TRP A 18 -10.20 -15.28 -24.08
C TRP A 18 -9.65 -15.46 -22.66
N VAL A 19 -8.35 -15.76 -22.50
CA VAL A 19 -7.70 -15.99 -21.20
C VAL A 19 -7.06 -14.70 -20.64
N VAL A 20 -7.03 -13.61 -21.42
CA VAL A 20 -6.53 -12.31 -20.95
C VAL A 20 -7.51 -11.72 -19.94
N ARG A 21 -7.24 -11.93 -18.65
CA ARG A 21 -7.92 -11.20 -17.58
C ARG A 21 -7.23 -9.85 -17.38
N PRO A 22 -7.97 -8.74 -17.24
CA PRO A 22 -7.37 -7.48 -16.84
C PRO A 22 -6.68 -7.67 -15.49
N ALA A 23 -5.41 -7.27 -15.41
CA ALA A 23 -4.72 -7.21 -14.13
C ALA A 23 -5.35 -6.08 -13.30
N ALA A 24 -6.03 -6.44 -12.21
CA ALA A 24 -6.57 -5.48 -11.25
C ALA A 24 -5.40 -4.88 -10.46
N ALA A 25 -4.73 -3.88 -11.05
CA ALA A 25 -3.59 -3.19 -10.44
C ALA A 25 -4.02 -2.05 -9.49
N SER A 26 -5.33 -1.86 -9.25
CA SER A 26 -5.85 -0.72 -8.51
C SER A 26 -5.82 -0.91 -6.99
N GLU A 27 -5.84 -2.16 -6.50
CA GLU A 27 -6.10 -2.45 -5.09
C GLU A 27 -5.09 -1.79 -4.10
N PRO A 28 -3.76 -1.85 -4.30
CA PRO A 28 -2.82 -1.21 -3.39
C PRO A 28 -2.80 0.33 -3.50
N ALA A 29 -2.99 0.85 -4.71
CA ALA A 29 -2.98 2.29 -4.97
C ALA A 29 -4.24 2.96 -4.38
N ASP A 30 -5.39 2.32 -4.52
CA ASP A 30 -6.66 2.78 -3.96
C ASP A 30 -6.63 2.76 -2.43
N GLN A 31 -6.06 1.72 -1.82
CA GLN A 31 -5.87 1.64 -0.37
C GLN A 31 -4.99 2.77 0.15
N LEU A 32 -3.85 3.03 -0.51
CA LEU A 32 -2.97 4.14 -0.14
C LEU A 32 -3.68 5.49 -0.29
N LYS A 33 -4.39 5.70 -1.41
CA LYS A 33 -5.16 6.93 -1.64
C LYS A 33 -6.18 7.16 -0.53
N ALA A 34 -6.93 6.13 -0.16
CA ALA A 34 -7.95 6.23 0.89
C ALA A 34 -7.34 6.68 2.23
N ALA A 35 -6.18 6.15 2.61
CA ALA A 35 -5.51 6.54 3.84
C ALA A 35 -4.95 7.97 3.76
N VAL A 36 -4.36 8.37 2.63
CA VAL A 36 -3.91 9.76 2.41
C VAL A 36 -5.08 10.73 2.55
N ASP A 37 -6.22 10.43 1.93
CA ASP A 37 -7.42 11.24 2.02
C ASP A 37 -7.93 11.35 3.47
N GLN A 38 -7.80 10.28 4.29
CA GLN A 38 -8.12 10.33 5.73
C GLN A 38 -7.13 11.19 6.53
N VAL A 39 -5.83 11.09 6.27
CA VAL A 39 -4.83 11.93 6.92
C VAL A 39 -5.06 13.40 6.62
N ILE A 40 -5.37 13.75 5.37
CA ILE A 40 -5.71 15.13 4.98
C ILE A 40 -6.92 15.63 5.77
N LYS A 41 -7.99 14.84 5.89
CA LYS A 41 -9.16 15.20 6.70
C LYS A 41 -8.80 15.47 8.17
N ILE A 42 -7.93 14.65 8.78
CA ILE A 42 -7.45 14.85 10.15
C ILE A 42 -6.69 16.17 10.29
N LEU A 43 -5.85 16.50 9.30
CA LEU A 43 -5.10 17.75 9.29
C LEU A 43 -6.00 18.97 9.06
N GLU A 44 -7.09 18.80 8.31
CA GLU A 44 -8.05 19.86 8.01
C GLU A 44 -9.05 20.12 9.14
N ASP A 45 -9.29 19.14 10.01
CA ASP A 45 -10.22 19.22 11.14
C ASP A 45 -9.95 20.43 12.05
N PRO A 46 -10.85 21.43 12.10
CA PRO A 46 -10.70 22.61 12.94
C PRO A 46 -10.56 22.28 14.43
N SER A 47 -11.18 21.19 14.91
CA SER A 47 -11.12 20.77 16.31
C SER A 47 -9.72 20.26 16.72
N LEU A 48 -8.92 19.84 15.74
CA LEU A 48 -7.55 19.34 15.92
C LEU A 48 -6.48 20.39 15.58
N LYS A 49 -6.88 21.57 15.07
CA LYS A 49 -5.96 22.67 14.71
C LYS A 49 -5.56 23.56 15.88
N ALA A 50 -6.30 23.54 16.98
CA ALA A 50 -6.01 24.38 18.14
C ALA A 50 -4.61 24.11 18.73
N SER A 51 -3.94 25.17 19.18
CA SER A 51 -2.68 25.08 19.93
C SER A 51 -2.85 24.16 21.14
N GLY A 52 -2.03 23.11 21.22
CA GLY A 52 -2.13 22.07 22.26
C GLY A 52 -2.74 20.74 21.80
N LYS A 53 -3.35 20.67 20.60
CA LYS A 53 -3.88 19.41 20.03
C LYS A 53 -2.87 18.63 19.18
N GLY A 54 -1.59 19.00 19.22
CA GLY A 54 -0.54 18.40 18.40
C GLY A 54 -0.37 16.89 18.61
N GLU A 55 -0.35 16.44 19.87
CA GLU A 55 -0.27 15.01 20.21
C GLU A 55 -1.52 14.25 19.74
N VAL A 56 -2.71 14.79 20.02
CA VAL A 56 -3.99 14.18 19.62
C VAL A 56 -4.07 14.00 18.09
N ARG A 57 -3.61 15.02 17.34
CA ARG A 57 -3.55 14.96 15.89
C ARG A 57 -2.54 13.93 15.40
N ARG A 58 -1.35 13.84 16.01
CA ARG A 58 -0.35 12.81 15.68
C ARG A 58 -0.86 11.40 15.94
N GLU A 59 -1.52 11.19 17.07
CA GLU A 59 -2.13 9.92 17.43
C GLU A 59 -3.24 9.53 16.45
N ALA A 60 -4.10 10.46 16.05
CA ALA A 60 -5.12 10.22 15.03
C ALA A 60 -4.51 9.80 13.67
N ILE A 61 -3.43 10.46 13.24
CA ILE A 61 -2.69 10.09 12.02
C ILE A 61 -2.04 8.72 12.17
N ARG A 62 -1.47 8.40 13.34
CA ARG A 62 -0.84 7.10 13.59
C ARG A 62 -1.83 5.96 13.43
N ARG A 63 -3.04 6.09 13.98
CA ARG A 63 -4.09 5.07 13.82
C ARG A 63 -4.48 4.78 12.38
N VAL A 64 -4.48 5.81 11.51
CA VAL A 64 -4.76 5.62 10.08
C VAL A 64 -3.61 4.86 9.40
N THR A 65 -2.37 5.18 9.79
CA THR A 65 -1.17 4.64 9.16
C THR A 65 -0.77 3.26 9.70
N ASP A 66 -1.23 2.86 10.89
CA ASP A 66 -1.00 1.53 11.49
C ASP A 66 -1.53 0.37 10.62
N ALA A 67 -2.58 0.61 9.82
CA ALA A 67 -3.11 -0.39 8.90
C ALA A 67 -2.28 -0.55 7.61
N LEU A 68 -1.36 0.38 7.34
CA LEU A 68 -0.57 0.42 6.10
C LEU A 68 0.91 0.07 6.31
N PHE A 69 1.49 0.45 7.46
CA PHE A 69 2.91 0.28 7.70
C PHE A 69 3.19 -0.91 8.62
N ASP A 70 4.07 -1.78 8.17
CA ASP A 70 4.88 -2.58 9.09
C ASP A 70 5.92 -1.66 9.73
N TRP A 71 5.65 -1.23 10.96
CA TRP A 71 6.51 -0.29 11.67
C TRP A 71 7.89 -0.87 11.98
N GLU A 72 8.00 -2.18 12.21
CA GLU A 72 9.27 -2.83 12.48
C GLU A 72 10.13 -2.84 11.20
N GLU A 73 9.53 -3.22 10.07
CA GLU A 73 10.20 -3.17 8.77
C GLU A 73 10.63 -1.74 8.44
N THR A 74 9.72 -0.78 8.62
CA THR A 74 9.95 0.64 8.32
C THR A 74 11.08 1.20 9.17
N ALA A 75 11.08 0.89 10.47
CA ALA A 75 12.15 1.31 11.38
C ALA A 75 13.49 0.64 11.02
N ARG A 76 13.48 -0.65 10.68
CA ARG A 76 14.68 -1.37 10.24
C ARG A 76 15.26 -0.79 8.95
N GLN A 77 14.41 -0.49 7.97
CA GLN A 77 14.81 0.12 6.70
C GLN A 77 15.35 1.54 6.90
N SER A 78 14.73 2.33 7.79
CA SER A 78 15.13 3.71 8.07
C SER A 78 16.42 3.81 8.88
N LEU A 79 16.62 2.91 9.86
CA LEU A 79 17.78 2.93 10.77
C LEU A 79 18.99 2.16 10.23
N GLY A 80 18.78 1.23 9.29
CA GLY A 80 19.85 0.47 8.66
C GLY A 80 20.77 -0.24 9.68
N PRO A 81 22.10 -0.02 9.64
CA PRO A 81 23.03 -0.64 10.59
C PRO A 81 22.71 -0.37 12.07
N HIS A 82 22.12 0.80 12.39
CA HIS A 82 21.80 1.19 13.76
C HIS A 82 20.63 0.40 14.35
N TRP A 83 19.81 -0.26 13.53
CA TRP A 83 18.71 -1.12 14.01
C TRP A 83 19.21 -2.22 14.95
N ARG A 84 20.35 -2.84 14.60
CA ARG A 84 20.94 -3.92 15.38
C ARG A 84 21.37 -3.49 16.78
N GLN A 85 21.63 -2.20 16.98
CA GLN A 85 22.05 -1.63 18.26
C GLN A 85 20.88 -1.23 19.15
N ARG A 86 19.63 -1.28 18.64
CA ARG A 86 18.43 -1.00 19.44
C ARG A 86 18.11 -2.18 20.35
N THR A 87 17.78 -1.88 21.59
CA THR A 87 17.21 -2.81 22.56
C THR A 87 15.78 -3.19 22.16
N ASP A 88 15.27 -4.30 22.69
CA ASP A 88 13.89 -4.72 22.41
C ASP A 88 12.85 -3.69 22.87
N ALA A 89 13.16 -2.91 23.91
CA ALA A 89 12.30 -1.82 24.36
C ALA A 89 12.28 -0.67 23.35
N GLU A 90 13.45 -0.25 22.84
CA GLU A 90 13.56 0.83 21.86
C GLU A 90 12.98 0.44 20.49
N ARG A 91 12.98 -0.84 20.12
CA ARG A 91 12.36 -1.32 18.87
C ARG A 91 10.83 -1.30 18.91
N ARG A 92 10.23 -1.22 20.09
CA ARG A 92 8.76 -1.20 20.30
C ARG A 92 8.20 0.21 20.51
N GLN A 93 9.05 1.23 20.60
CA GLN A 93 8.68 2.64 20.74
C GLN A 93 8.61 3.33 19.38
#